data_AF-A0A2X2VH79-F1
#
_entry.id   AF-A0A2X2VH79-F1
#
_cell.length_a   1.000
_cell.length_b   1.000
_cell.length_c   1.000
_cell.angle_alpha   90.00
_cell.angle_beta   90.00
_cell.angle_gamma   90.00
#
_symmetry.space_group_name_H-M   'P 1'
#
loop_
_entity.id
_entity.type
_entity.pdbx_description
1 polymer ?
#
loop_
_entity_poly.entity_id
_entity_poly.type
_entity_poly.pdbx_seq_one_letter_code
_entity_poly.pdbx_strand_id
1 'polypeptide(L)' 'MKNLKKLEKKELKAINGGDIIEIPMGCDRWDFRARCCKEWDAAYSGNRTC' A
#
# COMPACT_ATOMS: atom_id res chain seq x y z
N MET A 1 2.25 -32.87 6.58
CA MET A 1 2.77 -31.49 6.65
C MET A 1 3.90 -31.37 5.65
N LYS A 2 3.84 -30.42 4.71
CA LYS A 2 4.96 -30.18 3.77
C LYS A 2 6.05 -29.44 4.54
N ASN A 3 7.28 -29.94 4.52
CA ASN A 3 8.43 -29.26 5.12
C ASN A 3 8.59 -27.88 4.49
N LEU A 4 8.38 -26.82 5.28
CA LEU A 4 8.59 -25.45 4.83
C LEU A 4 10.10 -25.16 4.89
N LYS A 5 10.70 -24.85 3.74
CA LYS A 5 12.11 -24.47 3.64
C LYS A 5 12.29 -23.07 4.23
N LYS A 6 13.35 -22.86 5.03
CA LYS A 6 13.77 -21.53 5.45
C LYS A 6 14.28 -20.74 4.24
N LEU A 7 13.72 -19.56 4.02
CA LEU A 7 14.12 -18.68 2.92
C LEU A 7 15.37 -17.88 3.28
N GLU A 8 16.26 -17.73 2.30
CA GLU A 8 17.40 -16.83 2.39
C GLU A 8 16.95 -15.37 2.30
N LYS A 9 17.76 -14.44 2.83
CA LYS A 9 17.42 -13.01 2.86
C LYS A 9 17.14 -12.41 1.48
N LYS A 10 17.79 -12.94 0.44
CA LYS A 10 17.55 -12.53 -0.96
C LYS A 10 16.19 -13.00 -1.48
N GLU A 11 15.76 -14.20 -1.10
CA GLU A 11 14.45 -14.75 -1.45
C GLU A 11 13.33 -13.98 -0.71
N LEU A 12 13.54 -13.63 0.56
CA LEU A 12 12.60 -12.80 1.32
C LEU A 12 12.39 -11.41 0.71
N LYS A 13 13.44 -10.78 0.15
CA LYS A 13 13.32 -9.49 -0.55
C LYS A 13 12.61 -9.57 -1.90
N ALA A 14 12.60 -10.74 -2.53
CA ALA A 14 11.89 -11.00 -3.77
C ALA A 14 10.41 -11.33 -3.54
N ILE A 15 10.04 -11.65 -2.31
CA ILE A 15 8.64 -11.72 -1.92
C ILE A 15 8.15 -10.28 -1.78
N ASN A 16 7.20 -9.90 -2.64
CA ASN A 16 6.41 -8.69 -2.48
C ASN A 16 5.53 -8.88 -1.22
N GLY A 17 6.12 -8.62 -0.06
CA GLY A 17 5.49 -8.79 1.23
C GLY A 17 4.68 -7.54 1.61
N GLY A 18 3.40 -7.76 1.92
CA GLY A 18 2.45 -6.73 2.31
C GLY A 18 1.76 -6.08 1.11
N ASP A 19 0.51 -5.67 1.30
CA ASP A 19 -0.11 -4.67 0.42
C ASP A 19 0.81 -3.44 0.48
N ILE A 20 1.66 -3.25 -0.54
CA ILE A 20 2.37 -1.99 -0.71
C ILE A 20 1.26 -0.96 -0.81
N ILE A 21 1.13 -0.13 0.22
CA ILE A 21 0.13 0.93 0.24
C ILE A 21 0.63 1.99 -0.74
N GLU A 22 0.21 1.85 -1.99
CA GLU A 22 0.38 2.89 -3.00
C GLU A 22 -0.59 4.02 -2.66
N ILE A 23 -0.04 5.13 -2.16
CA ILE A 23 -0.81 6.35 -1.96
C ILE A 23 -1.16 6.87 -3.36
N PRO A 24 -2.46 7.03 -3.68
CA PRO A 24 -2.87 7.52 -4.99
C PRO A 24 -2.28 8.91 -5.29
N MET A 25 -1.97 9.13 -6.56
CA MET A 25 -1.52 10.45 -7.04
C MET A 25 -2.56 11.52 -6.70
N GLY A 26 -2.10 12.65 -6.16
CA GLY A 26 -2.96 13.77 -5.76
C GLY A 26 -3.70 13.58 -4.44
N CYS A 27 -3.37 12.55 -3.66
CA CYS A 27 -3.83 12.47 -2.29
C CYS A 27 -2.98 13.37 -1.38
N ASP A 28 -3.54 14.50 -0.95
CA ASP A 28 -2.89 15.42 -0.02
C ASP A 28 -2.89 14.88 1.42
N ARG A 29 -3.91 14.10 1.77
CA ARG A 29 -4.06 13.55 3.13
C ARG A 29 -4.43 12.07 3.14
N TRP A 30 -3.41 11.20 3.18
CA TRP A 30 -3.59 9.76 3.27
C TRP A 30 -3.79 9.27 4.72
N ASP A 31 -4.81 8.42 4.96
CA ASP A 31 -4.99 7.71 6.23
C ASP A 31 -4.46 6.26 6.12
N PHE A 32 -3.34 5.99 6.79
CA PHE A 32 -2.72 4.66 6.79
C PHE A 32 -3.52 3.58 7.51
N ARG A 33 -4.38 3.95 8.48
CA ARG A 33 -5.22 2.98 9.20
C ARG A 33 -6.41 2.57 8.36
N ALA A 34 -7.09 3.56 7.77
CA ALA A 34 -8.25 3.35 6.94
C ALA A 34 -7.89 2.96 5.49
N ARG A 35 -6.62 3.12 5.09
CA ARG A 35 -6.09 2.83 3.75
C ARG A 35 -6.85 3.58 2.65
N CYS A 36 -7.09 4.87 2.87
CA CYS A 36 -7.84 5.72 1.95
C CYS A 36 -7.42 7.18 2.08
N CYS A 37 -7.72 7.95 1.03
CA CYS A 37 -7.44 9.37 1.00
C CYS A 37 -8.58 10.17 1.64
N LYS A 38 -8.24 11.12 2.51
CA LYS A 38 -9.20 12.03 3.16
C LYS A 38 -9.38 13.34 2.43
N GLU A 39 -8.36 13.75 1.69
CA GLU A 39 -8.35 15.02 0.95
C GLU A 39 -7.53 14.87 -0.30
N TRP A 40 -8.13 15.26 -1.43
CA TRP A 40 -7.53 15.23 -2.75
C TRP A 40 -7.19 16.66 -3.18
N ASP A 41 -6.13 16.80 -3.95
CA ASP A 41 -5.78 18.07 -4.56
C ASP A 41 -6.87 18.52 -5.57
N ALA A 42 -6.76 19.74 -6.09
CA ALA A 42 -7.74 20.31 -7.00
C ALA A 42 -7.93 19.48 -8.29
N ALA A 43 -6.85 18.90 -8.85
CA ALA A 43 -6.88 18.10 -10.06
C ALA A 43 -7.56 16.72 -9.84
N TYR A 44 -7.57 16.23 -8.60
CA TYR A 44 -8.16 14.95 -8.22
C TYR A 44 -9.38 15.09 -7.29
N SER A 45 -9.95 16.29 -7.16
CA SER A 45 -11.07 16.61 -6.27
C SER A 45 -12.36 15.81 -6.51
N GLY A 46 -12.50 15.17 -7.67
CA GLY A 46 -13.62 14.26 -7.98
C GLY A 46 -13.47 12.84 -7.41
N ASN A 47 -12.30 12.50 -6.85
CA ASN A 47 -12.07 11.20 -6.25
C ASN A 47 -12.78 11.05 -4.90
N ARG A 48 -13.17 9.82 -4.57
CA ARG A 48 -13.85 9.53 -3.31
C ARG A 48 -12.93 9.69 -2.12
N THR A 49 -13.43 10.34 -1.08
CA THR A 49 -12.79 10.41 0.23
C THR A 49 -13.36 9.38 1.19
N CYS A 50 -12.60 9.13 2.24
CA CYS A 50 -13.03 8.59 3.52
C CYS A 50 -12.72 9.63 4.62
#